data_AF-A0A256YMM0-F1
#
_entry.id   AF-A0A256YMM0-F1
#
_cell.length_a   1.000
_cell.length_b   1.000
_cell.length_c   1.000
_cell.angle_alpha   90.00
_cell.angle_beta   90.00
_cell.angle_gamma   90.00
#
_symmetry.space_group_name_H-M   'P 1'
#
loop_
_entity.id
_entity.type
_entity.pdbx_description
1 polymer ?
#
loop_
_entity_poly.entity_id
_entity_poly.type
_entity_poly.pdbx_seq_one_letter_code
_entity_poly.pdbx_strand_id
1 'polypeptide(L)'
;MFLKRIGIVGGLSPESTILYYKTIVEEYRKRFRNEHYPEIIIYSVNFEEFTVAVDKGFDDKAYGILLDAIKRLASAGADFALISANTPHMYFDRLVKESPIPLISIIDSLAEKLLEDPGLSSWPLRDKVYVTKRLL
;
A
#
# COMPACT_ATOMS: atom_id res chain seq x y z
N MET A 1 13.09 13.76 16.95
CA MET A 1 12.16 13.63 15.82
C MET A 1 11.22 12.48 16.14
N PHE A 2 9.90 12.73 16.21
CA PHE A 2 8.94 11.63 16.30
C PHE A 2 8.92 10.89 14.96
N LEU A 3 9.00 9.55 15.01
CA LEU A 3 8.79 8.73 13.83
C LEU A 3 7.32 8.85 13.42
N LYS A 4 7.07 9.07 12.12
CA LYS A 4 5.72 9.08 11.58
C LYS A 4 5.11 7.68 11.70
N ARG A 5 3.89 7.59 12.22
CA ARG A 5 3.13 6.34 12.39
C ARG A 5 2.62 5.85 11.04
N ILE A 6 2.82 4.57 10.77
CA ILE A 6 2.50 3.94 9.48
C ILE A 6 1.11 3.31 9.56
N GLY A 7 0.22 3.66 8.64
CA GLY A 7 -1.02 2.93 8.40
C GLY A 7 -0.84 1.87 7.31
N ILE A 8 -1.33 0.65 7.53
CA ILE A 8 -1.38 -0.40 6.51
C ILE A 8 -2.83 -0.82 6.32
N VAL A 9 -3.37 -0.60 5.11
CA VAL A 9 -4.58 -1.28 4.64
C VAL A 9 -4.16 -2.69 4.24
N GLY A 10 -4.47 -3.65 5.12
CA GLY A 10 -4.08 -5.05 5.01
C GLY A 10 -5.26 -5.97 4.72
N GLY A 11 -5.00 -7.28 4.74
CA GLY A 11 -6.01 -8.32 4.49
C GLY A 11 -6.32 -8.58 3.01
N LEU A 12 -5.46 -8.12 2.09
CA LEU A 12 -5.67 -8.18 0.64
C LEU A 12 -4.58 -8.95 -0.15
N SER A 13 -3.98 -10.02 0.35
CA SER A 13 -4.43 -10.95 1.39
C SER A 13 -3.67 -10.77 2.73
N PRO A 14 -3.97 -11.56 3.77
CA PRO A 14 -3.23 -11.49 5.04
C PRO A 14 -1.72 -11.78 4.89
N GLU A 15 -1.33 -12.67 3.97
CA GLU A 15 0.06 -13.06 3.76
C GLU A 15 0.94 -11.89 3.33
N SER A 16 0.44 -11.05 2.41
CA SER A 16 1.17 -9.85 1.99
C SER A 16 1.29 -8.85 3.14
N THR A 17 0.24 -8.72 3.96
CA THR A 17 0.25 -7.84 5.14
C THR A 17 1.37 -8.22 6.12
N ILE A 18 1.52 -9.52 6.40
CA ILE A 18 2.60 -10.06 7.24
C ILE A 18 3.97 -9.74 6.64
N LEU A 19 4.13 -9.93 5.33
CA LEU A 19 5.37 -9.63 4.64
C LEU A 19 5.75 -8.14 4.74
N TYR A 20 4.80 -7.24 4.58
CA TYR A 20 5.03 -5.79 4.72
C TYR A 20 5.51 -5.44 6.12
N TYR A 21 4.79 -5.89 7.16
CA TYR A 21 5.19 -5.64 8.55
C TYR A 21 6.61 -6.13 8.83
N LYS A 22 6.89 -7.39 8.47
CA LYS A 22 8.21 -8.01 8.68
C LYS A 22 9.31 -7.22 7.96
N THR A 23 9.08 -6.87 6.69
CA THR A 23 10.06 -6.16 5.87
C THR A 23 10.36 -4.77 6.42
N ILE A 24 9.33 -4.01 6.83
CA ILE A 24 9.50 -2.68 7.42
C ILE A 24 10.38 -2.76 8.68
N VAL A 25 10.11 -3.70 9.57
CA VAL A 25 10.87 -3.89 10.81
C VAL A 25 12.31 -4.33 10.53
N GLU A 26 12.52 -5.25 9.59
CA GLU A 26 13.86 -5.72 9.20
C GLU A 26 14.69 -4.61 8.57
N GLU A 27 14.11 -3.82 7.67
CA GLU A 27 14.78 -2.66 7.05
C GLU A 27 15.11 -1.57 8.07
N TYR A 28 14.21 -1.34 9.03
CA TYR A 28 14.50 -0.44 10.15
C TYR A 28 15.72 -0.90 10.96
N ARG A 29 15.77 -2.19 11.34
CA ARG A 29 16.90 -2.77 12.09
C ARG A 29 18.23 -2.58 11.36
N LYS A 30 18.24 -2.85 10.05
CA LYS A 30 19.44 -2.72 9.21
C LYS A 30 19.97 -1.28 9.20
N ARG A 31 19.07 -0.28 9.15
CA ARG A 31 19.42 1.14 9.03
C ARG A 31 19.79 1.79 10.36
N PHE A 32 19.00 1.59 11.40
CA PHE A 32 19.09 2.38 12.63
C PHE A 32 19.77 1.65 13.80
N ARG A 33 19.84 0.31 13.76
CA ARG A 33 20.52 -0.54 14.77
C ARG A 33 20.15 -0.21 16.23
N ASN A 34 18.89 0.16 16.46
CA ASN A 34 18.32 0.44 17.78
C ASN A 34 16.95 -0.24 17.91
N GLU A 35 16.31 -0.07 19.07
CA GLU A 35 15.02 -0.72 19.41
C GLU A 35 13.80 0.21 19.30
N HIS A 36 13.94 1.39 18.68
CA HIS A 36 12.87 2.39 18.53
C HIS A 36 11.88 2.06 17.39
N TYR A 37 11.58 0.79 17.13
CA TYR A 37 10.79 0.31 15.98
C TYR A 37 9.62 1.23 15.58
N PRO A 38 9.34 1.39 14.27
CA PRO A 38 8.28 2.26 13.81
C PRO A 38 6.93 1.80 14.37
N GLU A 39 6.10 2.75 14.79
CA GLU A 39 4.71 2.48 15.16
C GLU A 39 3.88 2.18 13.91
N ILE A 40 3.18 1.05 13.90
CA ILE A 40 2.41 0.57 12.75
C ILE A 40 0.99 0.23 13.19
N ILE A 41 0.00 0.79 12.50
CA ILE A 41 -1.42 0.49 12.65
C ILE A 41 -1.87 -0.29 11.43
N ILE A 42 -2.43 -1.48 11.63
CA ILE A 42 -2.93 -2.32 10.54
C ILE A 42 -4.44 -2.36 10.61
N TYR A 43 -5.10 -1.96 9.53
CA TYR A 43 -6.53 -2.20 9.33
C TYR A 43 -6.68 -3.31 8.31
N SER A 44 -7.03 -4.51 8.79
CA SER A 44 -7.24 -5.68 7.92
C SER A 44 -8.68 -5.70 7.45
N VAL A 45 -8.91 -5.49 6.16
CA VAL A 45 -10.26 -5.56 5.57
C VAL A 45 -10.72 -7.02 5.41
N ASN A 46 -12.02 -7.21 5.20
CA ASN A 46 -12.56 -8.50 4.78
C ASN A 46 -12.18 -8.78 3.32
N PHE A 47 -11.33 -9.79 3.10
CA PHE A 47 -10.85 -10.14 1.76
C PHE A 47 -11.98 -10.51 0.82
N GLU A 48 -12.94 -11.32 1.28
CA GLU A 48 -14.05 -11.80 0.45
C GLU A 48 -14.94 -10.65 -0.01
N GLU A 49 -15.26 -9.69 0.88
CA GLU A 49 -16.08 -8.55 0.51
C GLU A 49 -15.43 -7.70 -0.58
N PHE A 50 -14.10 -7.53 -0.51
CA PHE A 50 -13.34 -6.82 -1.52
C PHE A 50 -13.29 -7.59 -2.84
N THR A 51 -12.91 -8.88 -2.82
CA THR A 51 -12.78 -9.67 -4.05
C THR A 51 -14.13 -9.86 -4.75
N VAL A 52 -15.20 -10.13 -4.01
CA VAL A 52 -16.55 -10.24 -4.59
C VAL A 52 -17.00 -8.92 -5.22
N ALA A 53 -16.64 -7.77 -4.64
CA ALA A 53 -16.95 -6.48 -5.24
C ALA A 53 -16.17 -6.27 -6.55
N VAL A 54 -14.87 -6.57 -6.57
CA VAL A 54 -14.04 -6.48 -7.78
C VAL A 54 -14.52 -7.44 -8.87
N ASP A 55 -14.76 -8.71 -8.54
CA ASP A 55 -15.17 -9.75 -9.50
C ASP A 55 -16.53 -9.45 -10.15
N LYS A 56 -17.42 -8.76 -9.43
CA LYS A 56 -18.74 -8.34 -9.95
C LYS A 56 -18.74 -6.98 -10.64
N GLY A 57 -17.60 -6.30 -10.72
CA GLY A 57 -17.49 -4.94 -11.27
C GLY A 57 -18.19 -3.88 -10.41
N PHE A 58 -18.31 -4.12 -9.10
CA PHE A 58 -18.89 -3.17 -8.14
C PHE A 58 -17.82 -2.20 -7.63
N ASP A 59 -17.30 -1.39 -8.56
CA ASP A 59 -16.14 -0.52 -8.35
C ASP A 59 -16.33 0.43 -7.15
N ASP A 60 -17.51 1.04 -7.00
CA ASP A 60 -17.80 1.93 -5.87
C ASP A 60 -17.79 1.21 -4.52
N LYS A 61 -18.18 -0.07 -4.48
CA LYS A 61 -18.13 -0.86 -3.25
C LYS A 61 -16.70 -1.22 -2.89
N ALA A 62 -15.92 -1.72 -3.86
CA ALA A 62 -14.50 -2.04 -3.66
C ALA A 62 -13.71 -0.81 -3.22
N TYR A 63 -13.94 0.32 -3.90
CA TYR A 63 -13.39 1.62 -3.54
C TYR A 63 -13.78 2.04 -2.11
N GLY A 64 -15.06 1.94 -1.77
CA GLY A 64 -15.58 2.34 -0.45
C GLY A 64 -14.94 1.57 0.70
N ILE A 65 -14.69 0.26 0.53
CA ILE A 65 -13.98 -0.56 1.52
C ILE A 65 -12.57 -0.02 1.77
N LEU A 66 -11.84 0.31 0.72
CA LEU A 66 -10.47 0.84 0.83
C LEU A 66 -10.46 2.24 1.46
N LEU A 67 -11.37 3.13 1.04
CA LEU A 67 -11.44 4.49 1.57
C LEU A 67 -11.82 4.49 3.06
N ASP A 68 -12.76 3.64 3.48
CA ASP A 68 -13.15 3.49 4.89
C ASP A 68 -11.97 3.01 5.74
N ALA A 69 -11.22 2.01 5.26
CA ALA A 69 -10.00 1.54 5.92
C ALA A 69 -8.98 2.67 6.12
N ILE A 70 -8.75 3.50 5.09
CA ILE A 70 -7.83 4.64 5.16
C ILE A 70 -8.32 5.68 6.17
N LYS A 71 -9.62 6.02 6.17
CA LYS A 71 -10.21 6.97 7.12
C LYS A 71 -10.10 6.47 8.57
N ARG A 72 -10.25 5.17 8.79
CA ARG A 72 -10.06 4.55 10.10
C ARG A 72 -8.61 4.59 10.56
N LEU A 73 -7.65 4.33 9.67
CA LEU A 73 -6.23 4.48 9.97
C LEU A 73 -5.88 5.92 10.36
N ALA A 74 -6.38 6.91 9.60
CA ALA A 74 -6.20 8.32 9.95
C ALA A 74 -6.80 8.65 11.32
N SER A 75 -8.02 8.20 11.59
CA SER A 75 -8.70 8.38 12.88
C SER A 75 -7.96 7.70 14.04
N ALA A 76 -7.27 6.59 13.77
CA ALA A 76 -6.43 5.88 14.73
C ALA A 76 -5.05 6.55 14.95
N GLY A 77 -4.74 7.62 14.21
CA GLY A 77 -3.50 8.38 14.34
C GLY A 77 -2.37 7.97 13.40
N ALA A 78 -2.65 7.27 12.29
CA ALA A 78 -1.65 7.07 11.25
C ALA A 78 -1.30 8.43 10.60
N ASP A 79 -0.01 8.71 10.40
CA ASP A 79 0.46 9.94 9.77
C ASP A 79 0.49 9.83 8.23
N PHE A 80 0.55 8.60 7.71
CA PHE A 80 0.44 8.24 6.29
C PHE A 80 0.01 6.77 6.19
N ALA A 81 -0.45 6.34 5.01
CA ALA A 81 -0.85 4.95 4.80
C ALA A 81 -0.34 4.34 3.50
N LEU A 82 -0.30 3.00 3.45
CA LEU A 82 -0.06 2.20 2.25
C LEU A 82 -1.09 1.08 2.16
N ILE A 83 -1.25 0.52 0.96
CA ILE A 83 -2.08 -0.68 0.72
C ILE A 83 -1.14 -1.84 0.42
N SER A 84 -1.23 -2.92 1.20
CA SER A 84 -0.30 -4.06 1.11
C SER A 84 -0.70 -5.06 0.02
N ALA A 85 -1.13 -4.59 -1.15
CA ALA A 85 -1.60 -5.41 -2.27
C ALA A 85 -1.57 -4.60 -3.56
N ASN A 86 -1.47 -5.25 -4.73
CA ASN A 86 -1.34 -4.57 -6.02
C ASN A 86 -2.68 -4.21 -6.67
N THR A 87 -3.63 -5.16 -6.71
CA THR A 87 -4.94 -4.95 -7.37
C THR A 87 -5.68 -3.71 -6.89
N PRO A 88 -5.74 -3.40 -5.57
CA PRO A 88 -6.37 -2.17 -5.06
C PRO A 88 -5.83 -0.86 -5.65
N HIS A 89 -4.61 -0.85 -6.20
CA HIS A 89 -4.03 0.36 -6.79
C HIS A 89 -4.78 0.86 -8.03
N MET A 90 -5.69 0.06 -8.60
CA MET A 90 -6.61 0.56 -9.62
C MET A 90 -7.50 1.71 -9.14
N TYR A 91 -7.71 1.82 -7.82
CA TYR A 91 -8.48 2.90 -7.22
C TYR A 91 -7.60 4.00 -6.63
N PHE A 92 -6.27 3.91 -6.76
CA PHE A 92 -5.33 4.74 -6.00
C PHE A 92 -5.50 6.24 -6.25
N ASP A 93 -5.67 6.66 -7.50
CA ASP A 93 -5.86 8.08 -7.86
C ASP A 93 -7.12 8.67 -7.24
N ARG A 94 -8.18 7.87 -7.12
CA ARG A 94 -9.42 8.27 -6.44
C ARG A 94 -9.21 8.33 -4.93
N LEU A 95 -8.53 7.33 -4.36
CA LEU A 95 -8.22 7.27 -2.92
C LEU A 95 -7.34 8.44 -2.49
N VAL A 96 -6.32 8.82 -3.26
CA VAL A 96 -5.43 9.96 -2.95
C VAL A 96 -6.22 11.27 -2.85
N LYS A 97 -7.21 11.48 -3.72
CA LYS A 97 -8.03 12.71 -3.72
C LYS A 97 -8.91 12.83 -2.49
N GLU A 98 -9.37 11.72 -1.94
CA GLU A 98 -10.31 11.69 -0.80
C GLU A 98 -9.67 11.31 0.53
N SER A 99 -8.40 10.90 0.53
CA SER A 99 -7.69 10.48 1.73
C SER A 99 -7.38 11.66 2.64
N PRO A 100 -7.69 11.57 3.95
CA PRO A 100 -7.31 12.59 4.93
C PRO A 100 -5.81 12.58 5.29
N ILE A 101 -5.07 11.56 4.85
CA ILE A 101 -3.63 11.38 5.12
C ILE A 101 -2.88 11.02 3.82
N PRO A 102 -1.58 11.34 3.69
CA PRO A 102 -0.80 10.94 2.54
C PRO A 102 -0.81 9.43 2.31
N LEU A 103 -0.89 9.01 1.04
CA LEU A 103 -0.82 7.60 0.64
C LEU A 103 0.47 7.31 -0.11
N ILE A 104 1.11 6.19 0.20
CA ILE A 104 2.28 5.69 -0.51
C ILE A 104 1.86 4.63 -1.54
N SER A 105 2.25 4.85 -2.79
CA SER A 105 2.00 3.96 -3.92
C SER A 105 3.14 2.96 -4.09
N ILE A 106 2.81 1.66 -4.12
CA ILE A 106 3.79 0.62 -4.44
C ILE A 106 4.31 0.77 -5.88
N ILE A 107 3.46 1.24 -6.79
CA ILE A 107 3.78 1.41 -8.21
C ILE A 107 4.79 2.53 -8.40
N ASP A 108 4.59 3.66 -7.71
CA ASP A 108 5.54 4.77 -7.81
C ASP A 108 6.87 4.41 -7.13
N SER A 109 6.84 3.74 -5.97
CA SER A 109 8.07 3.23 -5.34
C SER A 109 8.86 2.28 -6.24
N LEU A 110 8.17 1.43 -7.00
CA LEU A 110 8.81 0.53 -7.95
C LEU A 110 9.35 1.28 -9.18
N ALA A 111 8.59 2.25 -9.71
CA ALA A 111 9.02 3.07 -10.84
C ALA A 111 10.26 3.91 -10.49
N GLU A 112 10.29 4.53 -9.32
CA GLU A 112 11.47 5.25 -8.80
C GLU A 112 12.68 4.32 -8.75
N LYS A 113 12.52 3.12 -8.19
CA LYS A 113 13.64 2.17 -8.08
C LYS A 113 14.16 1.70 -9.44
N LEU A 114 13.28 1.53 -10.42
CA LEU A 114 13.64 1.17 -11.80
C LEU A 114 14.40 2.28 -12.53
N LEU A 115 14.18 3.55 -12.16
CA LEU A 115 14.91 4.68 -12.74
C LEU A 115 16.29 4.83 -12.11
N GLU A 116 16.45 4.47 -10.84
CA GLU A 116 17.73 4.54 -10.12
C GLU A 116 18.70 3.40 -10.46
N ASP A 117 18.20 2.25 -10.91
CA ASP A 117 19.02 1.06 -11.20
C ASP A 117 18.90 0.64 -12.67
N PRO A 118 19.89 1.01 -13.53
CA PRO A 118 19.91 0.64 -14.94
C PRO A 118 19.93 -0.88 -15.16
N GLY A 119 20.36 -1.69 -14.19
CA GLY A 119 20.40 -3.15 -14.29
C GLY A 119 19.02 -3.80 -14.19
N LEU A 120 18.06 -3.13 -13.55
CA LEU A 120 16.65 -3.55 -13.54
C LEU A 120 15.88 -3.08 -14.78
N SER A 121 16.52 -2.31 -15.67
CA SER A 121 15.91 -1.83 -16.92
C SER A 121 15.46 -2.95 -17.85
N SER A 122 16.12 -4.10 -17.78
CA SER A 122 15.89 -5.29 -18.60
C SER A 122 14.95 -6.30 -17.92
N TRP A 123 14.36 -5.94 -16.77
CA TRP A 123 13.45 -6.84 -16.05
C TRP A 123 12.19 -7.11 -16.88
N PRO A 124 11.83 -8.40 -17.13
CA PRO A 124 10.77 -8.78 -18.08
C PRO A 124 9.34 -8.36 -17.69
N LEU A 125 9.16 -7.79 -16.50
CA LEU A 125 7.89 -7.22 -16.03
C LEU A 125 7.88 -5.69 -15.98
N ARG A 126 8.95 -5.01 -16.44
CA ARG A 126 9.01 -3.55 -16.53
C ARG A 126 7.77 -3.03 -17.27
N ASP A 127 7.47 -3.60 -18.44
CA ASP A 127 6.31 -3.22 -19.23
C ASP A 127 4.99 -3.49 -18.50
N LYS A 128 4.91 -4.50 -17.62
CA LYS A 128 3.68 -4.75 -16.83
C LYS A 128 3.44 -3.68 -15.78
N VAL A 129 4.51 -3.17 -15.13
CA VAL A 129 4.42 -2.05 -14.18
C VAL A 129 3.95 -0.78 -14.88
N TYR A 130 4.46 -0.52 -16.10
CA TYR A 130 4.00 0.60 -16.93
C TYR A 130 2.59 0.39 -17.49
N VAL A 131 2.19 -0.84 -17.84
CA VAL A 131 0.84 -1.19 -18.29
C VAL A 131 -0.18 -0.96 -17.17
N THR A 132 0.14 -1.25 -15.92
CA THR A 132 -0.74 -0.92 -14.78
C THR A 132 -0.96 0.60 -14.64
N LYS A 133 0.03 1.44 -15.01
CA LYS A 133 -0.13 2.91 -15.04
C LYS A 133 -0.85 3.44 -16.29
N ARG A 134 -0.97 2.64 -17.36
CA ARG A 134 -1.62 3.00 -18.63
C ARG A 134 -3.08 2.54 -18.72
N LEU A 135 -3.48 1.62 -17.85
CA LEU A 135 -4.85 1.08 -17.72
C LEU A 135 -5.65 1.77 -16.61
N LEU A 136 -5.06 2.79 -15.97
CA LEU A 136 -5.65 3.72 -15.00
C LEU A 136 -5.52 5.14 -15.56
#